data_AF-V6KAD5-F1
#
_entry.id   AF-V6KAD5-F1
#
_cell.length_a   1.000
_cell.length_b   1.000
_cell.length_c   1.000
_cell.angle_alpha   90.00
_cell.angle_beta   90.00
_cell.angle_gamma   90.00
#
_symmetry.space_group_name_H-M   'P 1'
#
loop_
_entity.id
_entity.type
_entity.pdbx_description
1 polymer ?
#
loop_
_entity_poly.entity_id
_entity_poly.type
_entity_poly.pdbx_seq_one_letter_code
_entity_poly.pdbx_strand_id
1 'polypeptide(L)'
;MVSPLSNDAAGFAPLVPPTVWQGWDAFVHRPPAPVRDADDPAWSQAEREDYHSELAVMRTPAMDSVFTAVRRLLLVNRRQQAGARRGLIISGPATTGKTTTMMALGRSFHLAEARQHPGQDGRRPVLFISVP
;
A
#
# COMPACT_ATOMS: atom_id res chain seq x y z
N MET A 1 44.59 13.34 -2.93
CA MET A 1 44.30 12.47 -1.77
C MET A 1 42.82 12.65 -1.47
N VAL A 2 41.99 11.78 -2.05
CA VAL A 2 40.53 11.84 -1.91
C VAL A 2 40.21 11.04 -0.66
N SER A 3 39.70 11.72 0.37
CA SER A 3 39.19 11.06 1.56
C SER A 3 38.08 10.09 1.16
N PRO A 4 38.11 8.82 1.60
CA PRO A 4 36.99 7.92 1.37
C PRO A 4 35.79 8.48 2.14
N LEU A 5 34.68 8.66 1.41
CA LEU A 5 33.37 8.92 2.00
C LEU A 5 33.18 7.91 3.13
N SER A 6 32.99 8.43 4.34
CA SER A 6 32.58 7.62 5.48
C SER A 6 31.38 6.80 5.04
N ASN A 7 31.51 5.49 5.14
CA ASN A 7 30.46 4.53 4.82
C ASN A 7 29.22 4.90 5.65
N ASP A 8 28.24 5.56 5.03
CA ASP A 8 26.97 5.88 5.64
C ASP A 8 26.32 4.58 6.12
N ALA A 9 26.44 4.35 7.42
CA ALA A 9 25.86 3.22 8.14
C ALA A 9 24.33 3.36 8.31
N ALA A 10 23.67 4.10 7.42
CA ALA A 10 22.25 3.95 7.13
C ALA A 10 22.14 3.05 5.90
N GLY A 11 22.54 1.78 6.04
CA GLY A 11 22.41 0.82 4.96
C GLY A 11 20.96 0.78 4.50
N PHE A 12 20.72 1.08 3.22
CA PHE A 12 19.43 0.86 2.58
C PHE A 12 19.07 -0.62 2.73
N ALA A 13 18.30 -0.95 3.76
CA ALA A 13 17.75 -2.29 3.90
C ALA A 13 16.93 -2.57 2.63
N PRO A 14 17.21 -3.66 1.88
CA PRO A 14 16.51 -3.91 0.64
C PRO A 14 15.00 -3.97 0.90
N LEU A 15 14.25 -3.15 0.18
CA LEU A 15 12.79 -3.14 0.25
C LEU A 15 12.28 -4.51 -0.24
N VAL A 16 11.77 -5.32 0.69
CA VAL A 16 11.09 -6.57 0.34
C VAL A 16 9.80 -6.22 -0.40
N PRO A 17 9.60 -6.70 -1.64
CA PRO A 17 8.46 -6.28 -2.44
C PRO A 17 7.14 -6.75 -1.82
N PRO A 18 6.06 -5.98 -1.93
CA PRO A 18 4.75 -6.36 -1.37
C PRO A 18 4.08 -7.52 -2.11
N THR A 19 4.74 -8.09 -3.13
CA THR A 19 4.32 -9.29 -3.84
C THR A 19 4.70 -10.58 -3.13
N VAL A 20 5.48 -10.52 -2.05
CA VAL A 20 5.75 -11.65 -1.14
C VAL A 20 5.17 -11.39 0.25
N TRP A 21 4.98 -12.45 1.03
CA TRP A 21 4.28 -12.37 2.32
C TRP A 21 4.93 -11.42 3.31
N GLN A 22 6.26 -11.46 3.45
CA GLN A 22 7.01 -10.61 4.37
C GLN A 22 6.94 -9.14 3.96
N GLY A 23 7.09 -8.85 2.66
CA GLY A 23 7.00 -7.49 2.14
C GLY A 23 5.60 -6.92 2.24
N TRP A 24 4.57 -7.74 2.03
CA TRP A 24 3.18 -7.34 2.25
C TRP A 24 2.94 -6.97 3.71
N ASP A 25 3.44 -7.78 4.65
CA ASP A 25 3.30 -7.55 6.08
C ASP A 25 3.93 -6.21 6.51
N ALA A 26 5.17 -5.98 6.07
CA ALA A 26 5.90 -4.75 6.32
C ALA A 26 5.17 -3.53 5.71
N PHE A 27 4.64 -3.67 4.49
CA PHE A 27 3.87 -2.61 3.84
C PHE A 27 2.59 -2.26 4.60
N VAL A 28 1.84 -3.27 5.07
CA VAL A 28 0.57 -3.04 5.77
C VAL A 28 0.79 -2.31 7.10
N HIS A 29 1.76 -2.77 7.88
CA HIS A 29 2.03 -2.28 9.23
C HIS A 29 2.95 -1.06 9.26
N ARG A 30 3.48 -0.62 8.11
CA ARG A 30 4.22 0.63 8.03
C ARG A 30 3.35 1.78 8.56
N PRO A 31 3.81 2.53 9.59
CA PRO A 31 3.10 3.71 10.04
C PRO A 31 3.10 4.76 8.91
N PRO A 32 2.01 5.54 8.76
CA PRO A 32 2.05 6.66 7.84
C PRO A 32 3.16 7.63 8.27
N ALA A 33 3.86 8.20 7.29
CA ALA A 33 4.82 9.25 7.55
C ALA A 33 4.12 10.41 8.31
N PRO A 34 4.75 10.97 9.34
CA PRO A 34 4.14 12.04 10.11
C PRO A 34 3.91 13.25 9.21
N VAL A 35 2.73 13.86 9.29
CA VAL A 35 2.48 15.16 8.65
C VAL A 35 3.33 16.19 9.36
N ARG A 36 4.22 16.87 8.63
CA ARG A 36 5.00 17.99 9.13
C ARG A 36 5.07 19.11 8.09
N ASP A 37 5.21 20.33 8.59
CA ASP A 37 5.39 21.52 7.78
C ASP A 37 6.76 21.47 7.09
N ALA A 38 6.80 21.80 5.79
CA ALA A 38 8.03 21.78 4.99
C ALA A 38 9.10 22.76 5.49
N ASP A 39 8.68 23.79 6.22
CA ASP A 39 9.53 24.82 6.81
C ASP A 39 10.02 24.47 8.22
N ASP A 40 9.69 23.29 8.76
CA ASP A 40 10.16 22.84 10.07
C ASP A 40 11.70 22.85 10.10
N PRO A 41 12.33 23.76 10.87
CA PRO A 41 13.78 23.90 10.90
C PRO A 41 14.45 22.72 11.62
N ALA A 42 13.67 21.82 12.22
CA ALA A 42 14.17 20.65 12.94
C ALA A 42 14.74 19.56 12.01
N TRP A 43 14.44 19.57 10.71
CA TRP A 43 14.98 18.58 9.77
C TRP A 43 16.21 19.08 9.03
N SER A 44 17.26 18.27 9.07
CA SER A 44 18.35 18.32 8.12
C SER A 44 17.86 18.10 6.69
N GLN A 45 18.65 18.52 5.70
CA GLN A 45 18.36 18.28 4.28
C GLN A 45 18.17 16.78 3.98
N ALA A 46 18.98 15.92 4.60
CA ALA A 46 18.90 14.47 4.40
C ALA A 46 17.57 13.89 4.92
N GLU A 47 17.06 14.35 6.06
CA GLU A 47 15.76 13.91 6.59
C GLU A 47 14.59 14.36 5.71
N ARG A 48 14.69 15.56 5.12
CA ARG A 48 13.70 16.05 4.14
C ARG A 48 13.69 15.20 2.88
N GLU A 49 14.88 14.89 2.35
CA GLU A 49 15.02 14.05 1.17
C GLU A 49 14.49 12.64 1.41
N ASP A 50 14.83 12.03 2.54
CA ASP A 50 14.35 10.70 2.93
C ASP A 50 12.81 10.66 3.01
N TYR A 51 12.20 11.61 3.74
CA TYR A 51 10.74 11.72 3.83
C TYR A 51 10.05 11.90 2.47
N HIS A 52 10.57 12.79 1.62
CA HIS A 52 9.99 13.02 0.30
C HIS A 52 10.23 11.86 -0.67
N SER A 53 11.27 11.05 -0.45
CA SER A 53 11.52 9.83 -1.21
C SER A 53 10.45 8.75 -1.01
N GLU A 54 9.73 8.78 0.12
CA GLU A 54 8.68 7.79 0.41
C GLU A 54 7.45 7.91 -0.51
N LEU A 55 7.26 9.06 -1.18
CA LEU A 55 6.11 9.34 -2.05
C LEU A 55 4.77 8.95 -1.40
N ALA A 56 4.49 9.56 -0.23
CA ALA A 56 3.33 9.25 0.59
C ALA A 56 2.01 9.18 -0.22
N VAL A 57 1.29 8.08 -0.03
CA VAL A 57 0.03 7.83 -0.75
C VAL A 57 -1.10 8.59 -0.08
N MET A 58 -1.66 9.56 -0.82
CA MET A 58 -2.84 10.30 -0.38
C MET A 58 -4.13 9.62 -0.83
N ARG A 59 -5.16 9.69 0.03
CA ARG A 59 -6.51 9.24 -0.33
C ARG A 59 -7.12 10.21 -1.35
N THR A 60 -7.70 9.68 -2.42
CA THR A 60 -8.33 10.49 -3.48
C THR A 60 -9.77 10.05 -3.75
N PRO A 61 -10.61 10.90 -4.37
CA PRO A 61 -11.98 10.52 -4.77
C PRO A 61 -12.03 9.31 -5.73
N ALA A 62 -11.00 9.13 -6.56
CA ALA A 62 -10.88 7.97 -7.43
C ALA A 62 -10.67 6.67 -6.61
N MET A 63 -9.84 6.72 -5.57
CA MET A 63 -9.68 5.59 -4.63
C MET A 63 -11.01 5.27 -3.93
N ASP A 64 -11.73 6.28 -3.47
CA ASP A 64 -13.04 6.10 -2.82
C ASP A 64 -14.06 5.40 -3.73
N SER A 65 -14.06 5.76 -5.01
CA SER A 65 -14.92 5.15 -6.02
C SER A 65 -14.59 3.66 -6.20
N VAL A 66 -13.30 3.32 -6.29
CA VAL A 66 -12.84 1.93 -6.37
C VAL A 66 -13.20 1.15 -5.10
N PHE A 67 -12.96 1.71 -3.92
CA PHE A 67 -13.24 1.04 -2.64
C PHE A 67 -14.74 0.75 -2.48
N THR A 68 -15.58 1.71 -2.88
CA THR A 68 -17.04 1.56 -2.90
C THR A 68 -17.47 0.46 -3.87
N ALA A 69 -16.90 0.42 -5.08
CA ALA A 69 -17.18 -0.61 -6.07
C ALA A 69 -16.80 -2.00 -5.56
N VAL A 70 -15.64 -2.14 -4.94
CA VAL A 70 -15.18 -3.42 -4.35
C VAL A 70 -16.08 -3.86 -3.20
N ARG A 71 -16.46 -2.96 -2.29
CA ARG A 71 -17.40 -3.29 -1.21
C ARG A 71 -18.73 -3.82 -1.77
N ARG A 72 -19.26 -3.18 -2.81
CA ARG A 72 -20.48 -3.65 -3.51
C ARG A 72 -20.26 -5.01 -4.16
N LEU A 73 -19.11 -5.22 -4.79
CA LEU A 73 -18.75 -6.50 -5.42
C LEU A 73 -18.73 -7.64 -4.40
N LEU A 74 -18.12 -7.43 -3.23
CA LEU A 74 -18.09 -8.41 -2.14
C LEU A 74 -19.51 -8.77 -1.68
N LEU A 75 -20.40 -7.80 -1.54
CA LEU A 75 -21.80 -8.04 -1.17
C LEU A 75 -22.56 -8.85 -2.23
N VAL A 76 -22.41 -8.48 -3.50
CA VAL A 76 -23.06 -9.17 -4.63
C VAL A 76 -22.53 -10.59 -4.79
N ASN A 77 -21.23 -10.81 -4.54
CA ASN A 77 -20.59 -12.12 -4.65
C ASN A 77 -20.81 -13.02 -3.42
N ARG A 78 -21.28 -12.48 -2.28
CA ARG A 78 -21.42 -13.20 -0.99
C ARG A 78 -22.18 -14.53 -1.08
N ARG A 79 -23.15 -14.64 -1.98
CA ARG A 79 -24.01 -15.83 -2.15
C ARG A 79 -23.84 -16.52 -3.50
N GLN A 80 -22.88 -16.09 -4.32
CA GLN A 80 -22.65 -16.66 -5.65
C GLN A 80 -21.77 -17.90 -5.55
N GLN A 81 -22.10 -18.94 -6.32
CA GLN A 81 -21.27 -20.13 -6.42
C GLN A 81 -19.93 -19.83 -7.11
N ALA A 82 -18.94 -20.70 -6.87
CA ALA A 82 -17.67 -20.64 -7.58
C ALA A 82 -17.94 -20.73 -9.10
N GLY A 83 -17.45 -19.76 -9.87
CA GLY A 83 -17.69 -19.63 -11.31
C GLY A 83 -18.68 -18.53 -11.73
N ALA A 84 -19.55 -18.05 -10.82
CA ALA A 84 -20.51 -16.97 -11.11
C ALA A 84 -20.16 -15.63 -10.44
N ARG A 85 -18.98 -15.56 -9.80
CA ARG A 85 -18.51 -14.36 -9.11
C ARG A 85 -18.16 -13.29 -10.13
N ARG A 86 -18.70 -12.10 -9.93
CA ARG A 86 -18.41 -10.92 -10.76
C ARG A 86 -17.01 -10.41 -10.45
N GLY A 87 -16.32 -9.91 -11.47
CA GLY A 87 -15.06 -9.18 -11.34
C GLY A 87 -15.27 -7.66 -11.35
N LEU A 88 -14.21 -6.91 -11.05
CA LEU A 88 -14.12 -5.47 -11.25
C LEU A 88 -12.93 -5.17 -12.15
N ILE A 89 -13.15 -4.35 -13.18
CA ILE A 89 -12.08 -3.83 -14.03
C ILE A 89 -11.80 -2.39 -13.60
N ILE A 90 -10.53 -2.08 -13.34
CA ILE A 90 -10.06 -0.71 -13.10
C ILE A 90 -9.24 -0.32 -14.32
N SER A 91 -9.78 0.59 -15.13
CA SER A 91 -9.13 1.08 -16.34
C SER A 91 -8.71 2.55 -16.20
N GLY A 92 -7.80 2.97 -17.08
CA GLY A 92 -7.30 4.33 -17.14
C GLY A 92 -5.87 4.37 -17.69
N PRO A 93 -5.37 5.56 -18.09
CA PRO A 93 -4.01 5.73 -18.60
C PRO A 93 -2.93 5.18 -17.66
N ALA A 94 -1.72 4.98 -18.20
CA ALA A 94 -0.55 4.70 -17.35
C ALA A 94 -0.40 5.77 -16.26
N THR A 95 0.27 5.41 -15.16
CA THR A 95 0.62 6.33 -14.05
C THR A 95 -0.54 7.07 -13.34
N THR A 96 -1.80 6.70 -13.56
CA THR A 96 -2.97 7.26 -12.84
C THR A 96 -3.23 6.66 -11.46
N GLY A 97 -2.27 5.92 -10.91
CA GLY A 97 -2.39 5.35 -9.56
C GLY A 97 -3.29 4.12 -9.45
N LYS A 98 -3.54 3.37 -10.54
CA LYS A 98 -4.30 2.10 -10.50
C LYS A 98 -3.71 1.10 -9.50
N THR A 99 -2.42 0.78 -9.65
CA THR A 99 -1.70 -0.12 -8.74
C THR A 99 -1.68 0.44 -7.32
N THR A 100 -1.42 1.74 -7.15
CA THR A 100 -1.44 2.43 -5.85
C THR A 100 -2.78 2.29 -5.15
N THR A 101 -3.88 2.42 -5.90
CA THR A 101 -5.24 2.25 -5.39
C THR A 101 -5.50 0.81 -4.94
N MET A 102 -5.03 -0.18 -5.71
CA MET A 102 -5.16 -1.60 -5.34
C MET A 102 -4.34 -1.95 -4.10
N MET A 103 -3.14 -1.39 -3.97
CA MET A 103 -2.30 -1.52 -2.78
C MET A 103 -2.97 -0.93 -1.54
N ALA A 104 -3.51 0.30 -1.65
CA ALA A 104 -4.24 0.96 -0.57
C ALA A 104 -5.50 0.18 -0.17
N LEU A 105 -6.24 -0.36 -1.15
CA LEU A 105 -7.41 -1.20 -0.93
C LEU A 105 -7.03 -2.47 -0.14
N GLY A 106 -6.00 -3.19 -0.59
CA GLY A 106 -5.54 -4.40 0.07
C GLY A 106 -5.08 -4.14 1.51
N ARG A 107 -4.34 -3.05 1.75
CA ARG A 107 -3.96 -2.62 3.11
C ARG A 107 -5.17 -2.35 3.98
N SER A 108 -6.14 -1.59 3.47
CA SER A 108 -7.40 -1.29 4.18
C SER A 108 -8.16 -2.56 4.54
N PHE A 109 -8.27 -3.50 3.59
CA PHE A 109 -8.94 -4.78 3.82
C PHE A 109 -8.20 -5.64 4.86
N HIS A 110 -6.88 -5.76 4.76
CA HIS A 110 -6.07 -6.53 5.72
C HIS A 110 -6.28 -6.01 7.14
N LEU A 111 -6.15 -4.69 7.35
CA LEU A 111 -6.33 -4.08 8.66
C LEU A 111 -7.77 -4.26 9.18
N ALA A 112 -8.77 -4.24 8.30
CA ALA A 112 -10.16 -4.49 8.68
C ALA A 112 -10.43 -5.96 9.05
N GLU A 113 -9.84 -6.91 8.32
CA GLU A 113 -9.93 -8.34 8.60
C GLU A 113 -9.26 -8.66 9.94
N ALA A 114 -8.05 -8.14 10.18
CA ALA A 114 -7.33 -8.31 11.44
C ALA A 114 -8.12 -7.79 12.65
N ARG A 115 -8.80 -6.64 12.52
CA ARG A 115 -9.68 -6.10 13.56
C ARG A 115 -10.92 -6.97 13.81
N GLN A 116 -11.49 -7.58 12.77
CA GLN A 116 -12.68 -8.41 12.88
C GLN A 116 -12.38 -9.83 13.39
N HIS A 117 -11.15 -10.31 13.20
CA HIS A 117 -10.72 -11.66 13.54
C HIS A 117 -9.42 -11.66 14.36
N PRO A 118 -9.45 -11.11 15.60
CA PRO A 118 -8.27 -11.09 16.46
C PRO A 118 -7.76 -12.51 16.76
N GLY A 119 -6.44 -12.69 16.75
CA GLY A 119 -5.78 -13.98 17.05
C GLY A 119 -5.74 -14.97 15.88
N GLN A 120 -6.12 -14.56 14.67
CA GLN A 120 -6.04 -15.38 13.45
C GLN A 120 -4.92 -14.89 12.52
N ASP A 121 -3.68 -14.88 13.01
CA ASP A 121 -2.49 -14.26 12.39
C ASP A 121 -2.08 -14.87 11.03
N GLY A 122 -2.74 -15.94 10.60
CA GLY A 122 -2.56 -16.57 9.28
C GLY A 122 -3.49 -16.05 8.18
N ARG A 123 -4.50 -15.21 8.49
CA ARG A 123 -5.46 -14.73 7.49
C ARG A 123 -4.90 -13.54 6.72
N ARG A 124 -4.71 -13.72 5.41
CA ARG A 124 -4.25 -12.65 4.52
C ARG A 124 -5.21 -12.51 3.34
N PRO A 125 -5.60 -11.28 2.96
CA PRO A 125 -6.36 -11.09 1.74
C PRO A 125 -5.48 -11.44 0.55
N VAL A 126 -6.06 -12.16 -0.41
CA VAL A 126 -5.43 -12.45 -1.70
C VAL A 126 -6.22 -11.70 -2.77
N LEU A 127 -5.50 -10.90 -3.57
CA LEU A 127 -6.05 -10.22 -4.73
C LEU A 127 -5.40 -10.79 -5.99
N PHE A 128 -6.21 -11.42 -6.83
CA PHE A 128 -5.76 -11.86 -8.16
C PHE A 128 -5.93 -10.71 -9.14
N ILE A 129 -4.82 -10.26 -9.72
CA ILE A 129 -4.80 -9.22 -10.75
C ILE A 129 -4.48 -9.90 -12.08
N SER A 130 -5.41 -9.83 -13.03
CA SER A 130 -5.15 -10.20 -14.42
C SER A 130 -4.81 -8.92 -15.18
N VAL A 131 -3.64 -8.89 -15.81
CA VAL A 131 -3.25 -7.83 -16.76
C VAL A 131 -3.39 -8.45 -18.15
N PRO A 132 -4.26 -7.92 -19.03
CA PRO A 132 -4.34 -8.37 -20.42
C PRO A 132 -3.10 -7.98 -21.24
#